data_AF-Q6MEB2-F1
#
_entry.id   AF-Q6MEB2-F1
#
_cell.length_a   1.000
_cell.length_b   1.000
_cell.length_c   1.000
_cell.angle_alpha   90.00
_cell.angle_beta   90.00
_cell.angle_gamma   90.00
#
_symmetry.space_group_name_H-M   'P 1'
#
loop_
_entity.id
_entity.type
_entity.pdbx_description
1 polymer ?
#
loop_
_entity_poly.entity_id
_entity_poly.type
_entity_poly.pdbx_seq_one_letter_code
_entity_poly.pdbx_strand_id
1 'polypeptide(L)'
;MFKKRKIALIGILINLILGGIWFYSTPSADDVRNYRKLMEYSDRSSKKNEKHNKAFETQQNRTQVTKQILFMKDQVRLQWRLMSEKSELKLSQIENAIELVEFFTEVTCQCQEQLDACSNTDLSCHPSQLLRYLRAKKATYHYQTEQLTADDVQLARYKIRGHQWINDLQAFHPWMKGSAKRIQLSFSQNDRSFTAQDLQAAFQDWGELL
;
A
#
# COMPACT_ATOMS: atom_id res chain seq x y z
N MET A 1 -15.90 32.29 -59.56
CA MET A 1 -16.29 30.88 -59.29
C MET A 1 -15.48 30.16 -58.20
N PHE A 2 -14.20 30.47 -57.97
CA PHE A 2 -13.33 29.70 -57.07
C PHE A 2 -13.65 29.79 -55.56
N LYS A 3 -14.17 30.92 -55.05
CA LYS A 3 -14.49 31.07 -53.61
C LYS A 3 -15.60 30.11 -53.14
N LYS A 4 -16.65 29.92 -53.96
CA LYS A 4 -17.75 29.00 -53.65
C LYS A 4 -17.29 27.53 -53.61
N ARG A 5 -16.34 27.14 -54.46
CA ARG A 5 -15.75 25.79 -54.47
C ARG A 5 -14.89 25.51 -53.23
N LYS A 6 -14.13 26.50 -52.75
CA LYS A 6 -13.34 26.37 -51.51
C LYS A 6 -14.21 26.18 -50.27
N ILE A 7 -15.31 26.92 -50.15
CA ILE A 7 -16.25 26.80 -49.03
C ILE A 7 -16.90 25.40 -49.01
N ALA A 8 -17.30 24.89 -50.17
CA ALA A 8 -17.87 23.54 -50.27
C ALA A 8 -16.87 22.44 -49.85
N LEU A 9 -15.60 22.54 -50.26
CA LEU A 9 -14.55 21.59 -49.87
C LEU A 9 -14.29 21.59 -48.36
N ILE A 10 -14.25 22.78 -47.74
CA ILE A 10 -14.07 22.90 -46.29
C ILE A 10 -15.25 22.26 -45.54
N GLY A 11 -16.48 22.47 -46.01
CA GLY A 11 -17.67 21.85 -45.42
C GLY A 11 -17.63 20.32 -45.46
N ILE A 12 -17.16 19.73 -46.56
CA ILE A 12 -16.99 18.27 -46.69
C ILE A 12 -15.91 17.76 -45.72
N LEU A 13 -14.78 18.46 -45.63
CA LEU A 13 -13.68 18.08 -44.74
C LEU A 13 -14.13 18.09 -43.26
N ILE A 14 -14.87 19.11 -42.84
CA ILE A 14 -15.40 19.21 -41.48
C ILE A 14 -16.35 18.05 -41.16
N ASN A 15 -17.25 17.70 -42.10
CA ASN A 15 -18.16 16.57 -41.91
C ASN A 15 -17.40 15.23 -41.81
N LEU A 16 -16.34 15.03 -42.60
CA LEU A 16 -15.49 13.84 -42.49
C LEU A 16 -14.76 13.74 -41.15
N ILE A 17 -14.24 14.87 -40.64
CA ILE A 17 -13.57 14.92 -39.34
C ILE A 17 -14.57 14.60 -38.21
N LEU A 18 -15.74 15.22 -38.22
CA LEU A 18 -16.78 14.98 -37.22
C LEU A 18 -17.30 13.54 -37.27
N GLY A 19 -17.49 12.98 -38.46
CA GLY A 19 -17.87 11.58 -38.64
C GLY A 19 -16.80 10.60 -38.15
N GLY A 20 -15.52 10.90 -38.40
CA GLY A 20 -14.40 10.12 -37.88
C GLY A 20 -14.32 10.13 -36.36
N ILE A 21 -14.46 11.30 -35.73
CA ILE A 21 -14.48 11.42 -34.26
C ILE A 21 -15.66 10.64 -33.67
N TRP A 22 -16.84 10.73 -34.29
CA TRP A 22 -18.01 9.98 -33.84
C TRP A 22 -17.79 8.46 -33.93
N PHE A 23 -17.26 7.97 -35.04
CA PHE A 23 -16.98 6.55 -35.23
C PHE A 23 -15.96 5.98 -34.23
N TYR A 24 -14.91 6.73 -33.90
CA TYR A 24 -13.92 6.31 -32.91
C TYR A 24 -14.37 6.46 -31.46
N SER A 25 -15.35 7.33 -31.18
CA SER A 25 -15.89 7.55 -29.82
C SER A 25 -17.08 6.67 -29.49
N THR A 26 -17.73 6.05 -30.48
CA THR A 26 -18.77 5.06 -30.21
C THR A 26 -18.13 3.78 -29.65
N PRO A 27 -18.47 3.39 -28.42
CA PRO A 27 -17.92 2.17 -27.82
C PRO A 27 -18.32 0.96 -28.67
N SER A 28 -17.37 0.05 -28.89
CA SER A 28 -17.64 -1.14 -29.69
C SER A 28 -18.67 -2.03 -28.99
N ALA A 29 -19.37 -2.86 -29.77
CA ALA A 29 -20.31 -3.84 -29.20
C ALA A 29 -19.62 -4.79 -28.19
N ASP A 30 -18.32 -5.01 -28.35
CA ASP A 30 -17.50 -5.81 -27.45
C ASP A 30 -17.16 -5.05 -26.16
N ASP A 31 -16.90 -3.74 -26.23
CA ASP A 31 -16.69 -2.89 -25.05
C ASP A 31 -17.96 -2.84 -24.18
N VAL A 32 -19.12 -2.66 -24.81
CA VAL A 32 -20.42 -2.68 -24.11
C VAL A 32 -20.67 -4.05 -23.49
N ARG A 33 -20.32 -5.14 -24.19
CA ARG A 33 -20.47 -6.52 -23.68
C ARG A 33 -19.54 -6.77 -22.49
N ASN A 34 -18.29 -6.34 -22.56
CA ASN A 34 -17.31 -6.49 -21.48
C ASN A 34 -17.68 -5.64 -20.27
N TYR A 35 -18.10 -4.40 -20.49
CA TYR A 35 -18.62 -3.53 -19.44
C TYR A 35 -19.85 -4.15 -18.75
N ARG A 36 -20.80 -4.69 -19.52
CA ARG A 36 -21.97 -5.36 -18.96
C ARG A 36 -21.60 -6.61 -18.16
N LYS A 37 -20.62 -7.40 -18.60
CA LYS A 37 -20.10 -8.53 -17.82
C LYS A 37 -19.52 -8.06 -16.48
N LEU A 38 -18.71 -7.00 -16.48
CA LEU A 38 -18.14 -6.44 -15.25
C LEU A 38 -19.23 -5.92 -14.29
N MET A 39 -20.26 -5.25 -14.83
CA MET A 39 -21.43 -4.81 -14.05
C MET A 39 -22.27 -5.99 -13.52
N GLU A 40 -22.43 -7.07 -14.28
CA GLU A 40 -23.10 -8.28 -13.79
C GLU A 40 -22.32 -8.95 -12.65
N TYR A 41 -20.97 -8.89 -12.67
CA TYR A 41 -20.16 -9.37 -11.56
C TYR A 41 -20.29 -8.49 -10.31
N SER A 42 -20.38 -7.16 -10.45
CA SER A 42 -20.60 -6.26 -9.32
C SER A 42 -22.01 -6.38 -8.72
N ASP A 43 -23.04 -6.48 -9.56
CA ASP A 43 -24.44 -6.53 -9.12
C ASP A 43 -24.81 -7.87 -8.48
N ARG A 44 -24.19 -8.97 -8.92
CA ARG A 44 -24.37 -10.30 -8.31
C ARG A 44 -23.84 -10.38 -6.88
N SER A 45 -22.93 -9.48 -6.47
CA SER A 45 -22.49 -9.37 -5.07
C SER A 45 -23.60 -8.89 -4.12
N SER A 46 -24.68 -8.27 -4.61
CA SER A 46 -25.77 -7.77 -3.75
C SER A 46 -27.05 -8.62 -3.78
N LYS A 47 -27.20 -9.55 -4.74
CA LYS A 47 -28.52 -10.20 -5.00
C LYS A 47 -28.51 -11.72 -5.15
N LYS A 48 -27.50 -12.46 -4.68
CA LYS A 48 -27.47 -13.92 -4.84
C LYS A 48 -27.11 -14.69 -3.58
N ASN A 49 -27.88 -14.50 -2.51
CA ASN A 49 -28.13 -15.59 -1.58
C ASN A 49 -29.04 -16.59 -2.29
N GLU A 50 -28.52 -17.78 -2.63
CA GLU A 50 -29.21 -19.09 -2.42
C GLU A 50 -28.86 -20.22 -3.41
N LYS A 51 -28.19 -20.01 -4.54
CA LYS A 51 -27.85 -21.16 -5.42
C LYS A 51 -26.41 -21.18 -5.91
N HIS A 52 -25.65 -22.07 -5.25
CA HIS A 52 -24.24 -22.46 -5.43
C HIS A 52 -23.19 -21.54 -4.77
N ASN A 53 -23.11 -21.58 -3.44
CA ASN A 53 -21.87 -21.32 -2.69
C ASN A 53 -20.86 -22.45 -2.98
N LYS A 54 -20.33 -22.49 -4.21
CA LYS A 54 -19.15 -23.33 -4.46
C LYS A 54 -17.96 -22.54 -3.95
N ALA A 55 -17.27 -23.06 -2.94
CA ALA A 55 -16.02 -22.50 -2.47
C ALA A 55 -15.13 -22.22 -3.68
N PHE A 56 -14.63 -20.99 -3.77
CA PHE A 56 -13.68 -20.60 -4.80
C PHE A 56 -12.44 -20.04 -4.14
N GLU A 57 -11.32 -20.26 -4.82
CA GLU A 57 -10.02 -19.75 -4.44
C GLU A 57 -9.36 -19.25 -5.71
N THR A 58 -8.86 -18.02 -5.66
CA THR A 58 -8.02 -17.46 -6.71
C THR A 58 -6.77 -16.89 -6.07
N GLN A 59 -5.65 -17.02 -6.78
CA GLN A 59 -4.33 -16.63 -6.29
C GLN A 59 -3.59 -15.83 -7.35
N GLN A 60 -2.83 -14.84 -6.90
CA GLN A 60 -1.98 -14.02 -7.74
C GLN A 60 -0.57 -13.94 -7.13
N ASN A 61 0.42 -14.39 -7.89
CA ASN A 61 1.82 -14.22 -7.54
C ASN A 61 2.32 -12.85 -8.00
N ARG A 62 3.11 -12.20 -7.15
CA ARG A 62 3.64 -10.85 -7.36
C ARG A 62 5.10 -10.80 -6.93
N THR A 63 5.86 -9.90 -7.55
CA THR A 63 7.27 -9.66 -7.25
C THR A 63 7.50 -8.19 -6.94
N GLN A 64 8.51 -7.90 -6.13
CA GLN A 64 8.92 -6.54 -5.74
C GLN A 64 7.75 -5.70 -5.20
N VAL A 65 6.98 -6.30 -4.30
CA VAL A 65 5.78 -5.66 -3.77
C VAL A 65 6.17 -4.59 -2.75
N THR A 66 5.71 -3.37 -2.98
CA THR A 66 5.82 -2.26 -2.04
C THR A 66 4.42 -1.74 -1.73
N LYS A 67 4.11 -1.59 -0.44
CA LYS A 67 2.92 -0.90 0.05
C LYS A 67 3.36 0.27 0.91
N GLN A 68 2.77 1.43 0.65
CA GLN A 68 3.00 2.63 1.43
C GLN A 68 1.68 3.07 2.05
N ILE A 69 1.71 3.28 3.36
CA ILE A 69 0.56 3.61 4.17
C ILE A 69 0.85 4.95 4.83
N LEU A 70 0.03 5.94 4.52
CA LEU A 70 0.17 7.31 5.00
C LEU A 70 -0.97 7.60 5.95
N PHE A 71 -0.66 8.21 7.08
CA PHE A 71 -1.68 8.52 8.07
C PHE A 71 -1.35 9.71 8.96
N MET A 72 -2.37 10.27 9.61
CA MET A 72 -2.22 11.34 10.59
C MET A 72 -2.15 10.79 12.01
N LYS A 73 -1.24 11.33 12.80
CA LYS A 73 -1.13 11.15 14.27
C LYS A 73 -0.66 12.48 14.86
N ASP A 74 -1.38 13.00 15.84
CA ASP A 74 -1.04 14.27 16.53
C ASP A 74 -0.81 15.45 15.56
N GLN A 75 -1.67 15.58 14.53
CA GLN A 75 -1.56 16.58 13.45
C GLN A 75 -0.33 16.44 12.54
N VAL A 76 0.42 15.35 12.66
CA VAL A 76 1.57 15.07 11.80
C VAL A 76 1.28 13.87 10.91
N ARG A 77 1.71 13.94 9.64
CA ARG A 77 1.62 12.83 8.70
C ARG A 77 2.80 11.88 8.89
N LEU A 78 2.51 10.65 9.30
CA LEU A 78 3.46 9.56 9.38
C LEU A 78 3.31 8.62 8.19
N GLN A 79 4.38 7.89 7.91
CA GLN A 79 4.45 6.95 6.80
C GLN A 79 4.95 5.59 7.29
N TRP A 80 4.26 4.53 6.89
CA TRP A 80 4.75 3.15 7.00
C TRP A 80 4.95 2.58 5.60
N ARG A 81 6.01 1.79 5.41
CA ARG A 81 6.33 1.15 4.14
C ARG A 81 6.62 -0.32 4.35
N LEU A 82 5.80 -1.18 3.74
CA LEU A 82 5.99 -2.62 3.68
C LEU A 82 6.60 -2.96 2.33
N MET A 83 7.68 -3.74 2.33
CA MET A 83 8.38 -4.16 1.12
C MET A 83 8.61 -5.66 1.18
N SER A 84 8.51 -6.34 0.04
CA SER A 84 8.70 -7.78 -0.05
C SER A 84 9.26 -8.14 -1.42
N GLU A 85 10.17 -9.10 -1.46
CA GLU A 85 10.71 -9.59 -2.74
C GLU A 85 9.61 -10.31 -3.53
N LYS A 86 8.80 -11.12 -2.85
CA LYS A 86 7.70 -11.90 -3.43
C LYS A 86 6.47 -11.82 -2.55
N SER A 87 5.29 -11.88 -3.15
CA SER A 87 4.06 -12.13 -2.42
C SER A 87 3.07 -12.98 -3.22
N GLU A 88 2.21 -13.67 -2.49
CA GLU A 88 1.06 -14.39 -3.01
C GLU A 88 -0.20 -13.77 -2.42
N LEU A 89 -1.04 -13.20 -3.26
CA LEU A 89 -2.34 -12.66 -2.88
C LEU A 89 -3.41 -13.72 -3.14
N LYS A 90 -4.07 -14.17 -2.08
CA LYS A 90 -5.11 -15.21 -2.11
C LYS A 90 -6.46 -14.60 -1.75
N LEU A 91 -7.43 -14.77 -2.63
CA LEU A 91 -8.84 -14.46 -2.38
C LEU A 91 -9.60 -15.79 -2.31
N SER A 92 -10.18 -16.07 -1.15
CA SER A 92 -10.92 -17.30 -0.91
C SER A 92 -12.30 -16.99 -0.33
N GLN A 93 -13.32 -17.73 -0.79
CA GLN A 93 -14.61 -17.77 -0.12
C GLN A 93 -14.71 -19.05 0.71
N ILE A 94 -14.75 -18.89 2.03
CA ILE A 94 -14.99 -19.98 2.98
C ILE A 94 -16.39 -19.75 3.56
N GLU A 95 -17.29 -20.70 3.33
CA GLU A 95 -18.72 -20.58 3.67
C GLU A 95 -19.37 -19.35 3.02
N ASN A 96 -19.64 -18.31 3.82
CA ASN A 96 -20.25 -17.04 3.41
C ASN A 96 -19.30 -15.83 3.57
N ALA A 97 -18.05 -16.05 3.98
CA ALA A 97 -17.06 -15.00 4.17
C ALA A 97 -16.07 -14.99 3.00
N ILE A 98 -15.83 -13.80 2.45
CA ILE A 98 -14.75 -13.56 1.49
C ILE A 98 -13.54 -13.08 2.27
N GLU A 99 -12.45 -13.85 2.22
CA GLU A 99 -11.17 -13.53 2.83
C GLU A 99 -10.14 -13.14 1.77
N LEU A 100 -9.38 -12.07 2.02
CA LEU A 100 -8.32 -11.58 1.16
C LEU A 100 -7.05 -11.50 2.00
N VAL A 101 -6.10 -12.39 1.72
CA VAL A 101 -4.88 -12.56 2.48
C VAL A 101 -3.69 -12.45 1.54
N GLU A 102 -2.65 -11.73 1.95
CA GLU A 102 -1.39 -11.68 1.21
C GLU A 102 -0.25 -12.26 2.03
N PHE A 103 0.38 -13.29 1.48
CA PHE A 103 1.54 -13.95 2.06
C PHE A 103 2.80 -13.35 1.45
N PHE A 104 3.66 -12.79 2.28
CA PHE A 104 4.92 -12.16 1.89
C PHE A 104 6.10 -13.08 2.16
N THR A 105 7.14 -12.97 1.33
CA THR A 105 8.44 -13.65 1.50
C THR A 105 9.57 -12.63 1.43
N GLU A 106 10.50 -12.71 2.38
CA GLU A 106 11.56 -11.73 2.63
C GLU A 106 10.98 -10.32 2.82
N VAL A 107 10.17 -10.19 3.86
CA VAL A 107 9.44 -8.96 4.16
C VAL A 107 10.26 -8.02 5.01
N THR A 108 10.15 -6.73 4.70
CA THR A 108 10.68 -5.67 5.53
C THR A 108 9.61 -4.61 5.75
N CYS A 109 9.57 -4.03 6.94
CA CYS A 109 8.65 -2.94 7.25
C CYS A 109 9.41 -1.79 7.90
N GLN A 110 9.25 -0.60 7.35
CA GLN A 110 9.74 0.65 7.91
C GLN A 110 8.54 1.43 8.45
N CYS A 111 8.51 1.65 9.76
CA CYS A 111 7.43 2.35 10.44
C CYS A 111 7.97 3.65 11.03
N GLN A 112 7.49 4.79 10.55
CA GLN A 112 7.71 6.06 11.23
C GLN A 112 6.78 6.15 12.44
N GLU A 113 7.38 6.16 13.62
CA GLU A 113 6.66 6.12 14.90
C GLU A 113 6.33 7.52 15.39
N GLN A 114 7.27 8.46 15.16
CA GLN A 114 7.21 9.82 15.67
C GLN A 114 8.05 10.77 14.82
N LEU A 115 7.60 12.02 14.77
CA LEU A 115 8.33 13.16 14.23
C LEU A 115 8.43 14.22 15.33
N ASP A 116 9.65 14.53 15.73
CA ASP A 116 9.93 15.55 16.74
C ASP A 116 10.22 16.87 16.03
N ALA A 117 9.28 17.80 16.14
CA ALA A 117 9.50 19.18 15.71
C ALA A 117 10.35 19.91 16.74
N CYS A 118 11.23 20.79 16.26
CA CYS A 118 11.96 21.69 17.13
C CYS A 118 11.23 23.02 17.24
N SER A 119 11.15 23.53 18.47
CA SER A 119 10.69 24.89 18.73
C SER A 119 11.67 25.89 18.13
N ASN A 120 11.15 26.95 17.50
CA ASN A 120 11.96 28.06 17.00
C ASN A 120 12.75 28.79 18.10
N THR A 121 12.43 28.56 19.37
CA THR A 121 13.08 29.24 20.51
C THR A 121 14.38 28.56 20.97
N ASP A 122 14.67 27.34 20.51
CA ASP A 122 15.84 26.57 20.96
C ASP A 122 16.80 26.32 19.80
N LEU A 123 17.84 27.15 19.71
CA LEU A 123 18.85 27.12 18.65
C LEU A 123 19.65 25.80 18.59
N SER A 124 19.57 24.98 19.65
CA SER A 124 20.25 23.68 19.75
C SER A 124 19.38 22.51 19.29
N CYS A 125 18.08 22.72 19.11
CA CYS A 125 17.15 21.67 18.75
C CYS A 125 17.15 21.44 17.24
N HIS A 126 17.54 20.22 16.82
CA HIS A 126 17.39 19.76 15.45
C HIS A 126 16.19 18.83 15.30
N PRO A 127 15.33 19.02 14.28
CA PRO A 127 14.19 18.12 14.07
C PRO A 127 14.70 16.70 13.95
N SER A 128 13.95 15.74 14.47
CA SER A 128 14.33 14.34 14.40
C SER A 128 13.12 13.44 14.17
N GLN A 129 13.39 12.20 13.79
CA GLN A 129 12.37 11.20 13.56
C GLN A 129 12.78 9.88 14.20
N LEU A 130 11.76 9.15 14.63
CA LEU A 130 11.91 7.83 15.20
C LEU A 130 11.34 6.80 14.24
N LEU A 131 12.20 5.89 13.78
CA LEU A 131 11.85 4.84 12.85
C LEU A 131 12.02 3.48 13.51
N ARG A 132 11.07 2.58 13.27
CA ARG A 132 11.20 1.15 13.52
C ARG A 132 11.37 0.43 12.20
N TYR A 133 12.36 -0.45 12.15
CA TYR A 133 12.60 -1.36 11.05
C TYR A 133 12.34 -2.79 11.51
N LEU A 134 11.64 -3.54 10.68
CA LEU A 134 11.29 -4.94 10.91
C LEU A 134 11.72 -5.74 9.70
N ARG A 135 12.25 -6.94 9.92
CA ARG A 135 12.61 -7.90 8.88
C ARG A 135 12.19 -9.31 9.31
N ALA A 136 11.52 -10.01 8.42
CA ALA A 136 11.12 -11.40 8.63
C ALA A 136 11.16 -12.17 7.31
N LYS A 137 11.38 -13.48 7.37
CA LYS A 137 11.37 -14.33 6.16
C LYS A 137 9.97 -14.47 5.57
N LYS A 138 8.94 -14.46 6.42
CA LYS A 138 7.54 -14.60 6.02
C LYS A 138 6.67 -13.66 6.85
N ALA A 139 5.58 -13.19 6.23
CA ALA A 139 4.52 -12.51 6.93
C ALA A 139 3.19 -12.69 6.22
N THR A 140 2.10 -12.53 6.96
CA THR A 140 0.75 -12.65 6.45
C THR A 140 0.00 -11.36 6.73
N TYR A 141 -0.57 -10.74 5.70
CA TYR A 141 -1.41 -9.56 5.82
C TYR A 141 -2.86 -9.90 5.51
N HIS A 142 -3.74 -9.67 6.49
CA HIS A 142 -5.17 -9.82 6.34
C HIS A 142 -5.77 -8.45 6.00
N TYR A 143 -6.40 -8.34 4.83
CA TYR A 143 -6.95 -7.05 4.36
C TYR A 143 -8.20 -6.63 5.14
N GLN A 144 -9.01 -7.59 5.58
CA GLN A 144 -10.24 -7.33 6.34
C GLN A 144 -9.94 -6.65 7.68
N THR A 145 -8.89 -7.09 8.37
CA THR A 145 -8.50 -6.56 9.68
C THR A 145 -7.40 -5.51 9.58
N GLU A 146 -6.80 -5.35 8.40
CA GLU A 146 -5.63 -4.50 8.16
C GLU A 146 -4.46 -4.85 9.08
N GLN A 147 -4.21 -6.14 9.29
CA GLN A 147 -3.16 -6.64 10.19
C GLN A 147 -2.09 -7.42 9.46
N LEU A 148 -0.83 -7.09 9.74
CA LEU A 148 0.33 -7.88 9.36
C LEU A 148 0.79 -8.69 10.57
N THR A 149 0.94 -9.99 10.38
CA THR A 149 1.56 -10.90 11.35
C THR A 149 2.83 -11.49 10.76
N ALA A 150 3.86 -11.62 11.58
CA ALA A 150 5.14 -12.19 11.16
C ALA A 150 5.79 -12.92 12.33
N ASP A 151 6.49 -14.01 12.02
CA ASP A 151 7.23 -14.83 12.97
C ASP A 151 8.74 -14.67 12.74
N ASP A 152 9.54 -14.95 13.78
CA ASP A 152 11.01 -14.86 13.79
C ASP A 152 11.53 -13.52 13.25
N VAL A 153 11.08 -12.43 13.88
CA VAL A 153 11.29 -11.08 13.38
C VAL A 153 12.54 -10.46 13.99
N GLN A 154 13.41 -9.93 13.14
CA GLN A 154 14.47 -9.02 13.54
C GLN A 154 13.93 -7.60 13.54
N LEU A 155 14.27 -6.84 14.58
CA LEU A 155 13.83 -5.46 14.72
C LEU A 155 15.00 -4.54 15.07
N ALA A 156 14.91 -3.33 14.56
CA ALA A 156 15.80 -2.24 14.91
C ALA A 156 14.99 -0.97 15.05
N ARG A 157 15.40 -0.07 15.95
CA ARG A 157 14.89 1.31 15.94
C ARG A 157 16.03 2.25 15.65
N TYR A 158 15.71 3.37 15.02
CA TYR A 158 16.64 4.42 14.61
C TYR A 158 16.08 5.76 15.06
N LYS A 159 16.95 6.61 15.62
CA LYS A 159 16.66 8.03 15.86
C LYS A 159 17.53 8.83 14.90
N ILE A 160 16.89 9.52 13.95
CA ILE A 160 17.59 10.16 12.83
C ILE A 160 17.21 11.63 12.75
N ARG A 161 18.15 12.50 12.38
CA ARG A 161 17.88 13.93 12.18
C ARG A 161 17.04 14.17 10.92
N GLY A 162 16.18 15.18 10.99
CA GLY A 162 15.25 15.58 9.93
C GLY A 162 13.95 14.78 9.92
N HIS A 163 13.00 15.24 9.10
CA HIS A 163 11.67 14.61 8.92
C HIS A 163 11.51 13.94 7.55
N GLN A 164 12.55 14.01 6.69
CA GLN A 164 12.50 13.42 5.36
C GLN A 164 12.50 11.89 5.45
N TRP A 165 11.72 11.24 4.58
CA TRP A 165 11.73 9.79 4.51
C TRP A 165 13.10 9.27 4.04
N ILE A 166 13.58 8.21 4.69
CA ILE A 166 14.89 7.63 4.42
C ILE A 166 14.69 6.28 3.73
N ASN A 167 15.26 6.14 2.52
CA ASN A 167 15.18 4.89 1.77
C ASN A 167 16.25 3.88 2.22
N ASP A 168 17.41 4.36 2.65
CA ASP A 168 18.53 3.53 3.08
C ASP A 168 18.82 3.73 4.58
N LEU A 169 18.33 2.79 5.40
CA LEU A 169 18.60 2.78 6.84
C LEU A 169 19.96 2.17 7.19
N GLN A 170 20.67 1.55 6.24
CA GLN A 170 21.97 0.92 6.53
C GLN A 170 23.06 1.96 6.81
N ALA A 171 22.90 3.17 6.30
CA ALA A 171 23.78 4.31 6.59
C ALA A 171 23.68 4.81 8.04
N PHE A 172 22.72 4.32 8.83
CA PHE A 172 22.46 4.78 10.19
C PHE A 172 22.72 3.68 11.22
N HIS A 173 23.16 4.09 12.40
CA HIS A 173 23.33 3.18 13.53
C HIS A 173 22.02 3.09 14.31
N PRO A 174 21.46 1.89 14.51
CA PRO A 174 20.24 1.74 15.29
C PRO A 174 20.53 1.90 16.78
N TRP A 175 19.73 2.72 17.46
CA TRP A 175 19.80 2.91 18.91
C TRP A 175 19.22 1.72 19.71
N MET A 176 18.44 0.86 19.04
CA MET A 176 17.91 -0.38 19.57
C MET A 176 18.00 -1.47 18.51
N LYS A 177 18.46 -2.67 18.89
CA LYS A 177 18.33 -3.89 18.09
C LYS A 177 17.64 -4.96 18.93
N GLY A 178 16.91 -5.85 18.27
CA GLY A 178 16.30 -6.96 18.95
C GLY A 178 15.76 -8.03 18.01
N SER A 179 15.12 -9.01 18.63
CA SER A 179 14.36 -10.04 17.95
C SER A 179 13.08 -10.33 18.71
N ALA A 180 12.04 -10.76 18.00
CA ALA A 180 10.78 -11.19 18.58
C ALA A 180 10.35 -12.48 17.90
N LYS A 181 9.75 -13.39 18.67
CA LYS A 181 9.23 -14.65 18.12
C LYS A 181 8.07 -14.40 17.17
N ARG A 182 7.20 -13.46 17.54
CA ARG A 182 6.04 -13.04 16.74
C ARG A 182 5.81 -11.55 16.91
N ILE A 183 5.41 -10.89 15.83
CA ILE A 183 4.88 -9.54 15.88
C ILE A 183 3.50 -9.49 15.23
N GLN A 184 2.75 -8.46 15.63
CA GLN A 184 1.52 -8.05 14.97
C GLN A 184 1.55 -6.54 14.81
N LEU A 185 1.34 -6.08 13.58
CA LEU A 185 1.16 -4.68 13.23
C LEU A 185 -0.27 -4.49 12.75
N SER A 186 -0.99 -3.56 13.38
CA SER A 186 -2.28 -3.11 12.90
C SER A 186 -2.12 -1.79 12.15
N PHE A 187 -2.65 -1.74 10.92
CA PHE A 187 -2.65 -0.56 10.06
C PHE A 187 -4.00 0.15 10.08
N SER A 188 -4.97 -0.40 10.83
CA SER A 188 -6.31 0.16 11.01
C SER A 188 -6.27 1.62 11.43
N GLN A 189 -7.16 2.44 10.86
CA GLN A 189 -7.26 3.85 11.23
C GLN A 189 -7.56 4.07 12.71
N ASN A 190 -8.33 3.15 13.32
CA ASN A 190 -8.79 3.25 14.70
C ASN A 190 -7.83 2.63 15.71
N ASP A 191 -6.96 1.73 15.26
CA ASP A 191 -6.02 1.00 16.12
C ASP A 191 -4.71 0.77 15.38
N ARG A 192 -3.79 1.73 15.47
CA ARG A 192 -2.42 1.59 14.97
C ARG A 192 -1.52 1.14 16.09
N SER A 193 -1.42 -0.16 16.23
CA SER A 193 -0.67 -0.79 17.31
C SER A 193 0.42 -1.70 16.76
N PHE A 194 1.45 -1.87 17.60
CA PHE A 194 2.46 -2.89 17.43
C PHE A 194 2.51 -3.72 18.70
N THR A 195 2.39 -5.02 18.51
CA THR A 195 2.55 -5.99 19.59
C THR A 195 3.68 -6.93 19.21
N ALA A 196 4.53 -7.27 20.18
CA ALA A 196 5.60 -8.24 20.01
C ALA A 196 5.55 -9.25 21.15
N GLN A 197 5.70 -10.52 20.79
CA GLN A 197 5.81 -11.64 21.71
C GLN A 197 7.27 -12.08 21.82
N ASP A 198 7.71 -12.38 23.04
CA ASP A 198 9.07 -12.81 23.37
C ASP A 198 10.14 -11.85 22.82
N LEU A 199 9.90 -10.55 23.01
CA LEU A 199 10.81 -9.50 22.58
C LEU A 199 12.10 -9.53 23.42
N GLN A 200 13.23 -9.76 22.75
CA GLN A 200 14.56 -9.60 23.30
C GLN A 200 15.23 -8.42 22.61
N ALA A 201 15.60 -7.39 23.38
CA ALA A 201 16.19 -6.17 22.82
C ALA A 201 17.35 -5.66 23.65
N ALA A 202 18.31 -5.07 22.96
CA ALA A 202 19.43 -4.35 23.53
C ALA A 202 19.42 -2.91 23.01
N PHE A 203 19.68 -1.97 23.92
CA PHE A 203 19.83 -0.55 23.62
C PHE A 203 21.31 -0.20 23.61
N GLN A 204 21.72 0.68 22.70
CA GLN A 204 23.05 1.28 22.79
C GLN A 204 23.01 2.48 23.74
N ASP A 205 23.97 2.53 24.66
CA ASP A 205 24.22 3.73 25.48
C ASP A 205 24.77 4.85 24.58
N TRP A 206 23.99 5.91 24.42
CA TRP A 206 24.36 7.13 23.68
C TRP A 206 25.18 8.09 24.55
N GLY A 207 26.25 7.59 25.16
CA GLY A 207 27.12 8.38 26.04
C GLY A 207 28.04 9.37 25.32
N GLU A 208 28.41 9.17 24.05
CA GLU A 208 29.61 9.83 23.51
C GLU A 208 29.57 10.32 22.05
N LEU A 209 28.41 10.41 21.39
CA LEU A 209 28.35 10.91 20.01
C LEU A 209 27.31 12.02 19.83
N LEU A 210 27.65 13.21 20.33
CA LEU A 210 27.08 14.50 19.93
C LEU A 210 28.15 15.36 19.27
#